data_AF-A0A9E0J374-F1
#
_entry.id   AF-A0A9E0J374-F1
#
_cell.length_a   1.000
_cell.length_b   1.000
_cell.length_c   1.000
_cell.angle_alpha   90.00
_cell.angle_beta   90.00
_cell.angle_gamma   90.00
#
_symmetry.space_group_name_H-M   'P 1'
#
loop_
_entity.id
_entity.type
_entity.pdbx_description
1 polymer ?
#
loop_
_entity_poly.entity_id
_entity_poly.type
_entity_poly.pdbx_seq_one_letter_code
_entity_poly.pdbx_strand_id
1 'polypeptide(L)'
;MNKVHPLRRNFPGRLLLLSSLRVAHLVGVVGSGAVLLGAQPLAEAEVYALVLVGSGMGMVLLDCIVNPDYLRQVSGLGIMLKLLLLSVSILLAGLVVPVFWAVLVGSVLLSHAPRWLRHRQVLPRRR
;
A
#
# COMPACT_ATOMS: atom_id res chain seq x y z
N MET A 1 4.68 24.44 -30.40
CA MET A 1 5.20 24.38 -29.01
C MET A 1 5.11 22.94 -28.52
N ASN A 2 6.24 22.23 -28.53
CA ASN A 2 6.34 20.79 -28.39
C ASN A 2 6.12 20.40 -26.91
N LYS A 3 4.93 19.89 -26.55
CA LYS A 3 4.73 19.24 -25.26
C LYS A 3 5.29 17.83 -25.37
N VAL A 4 6.57 17.69 -25.08
CA VAL A 4 7.20 16.40 -24.83
C VAL A 4 6.46 15.79 -23.64
N HIS A 5 5.50 14.91 -23.92
CA HIS A 5 4.92 14.04 -22.92
C HIS A 5 6.07 13.19 -22.37
N PRO A 6 6.42 13.29 -21.08
CA PRO A 6 7.45 12.40 -20.54
C PRO A 6 6.94 10.98 -20.77
N LEU A 7 7.73 10.21 -21.53
CA LEU A 7 7.57 8.78 -21.72
C LEU A 7 7.46 8.13 -20.34
N ARG A 8 6.23 8.02 -19.83
CA ARG A 8 5.91 7.16 -18.68
C ARG A 8 6.27 5.76 -19.16
N ARG A 9 7.40 5.24 -18.68
CA ARG A 9 7.87 3.86 -18.85
C ARG A 9 6.78 2.89 -18.39
N ASN A 10 5.80 2.63 -19.24
CA ASN A 10 4.82 1.59 -19.07
C ASN A 10 5.37 0.36 -19.78
N PHE A 11 6.18 -0.43 -19.05
CA PHE A 11 6.56 -1.75 -19.53
C PHE A 11 5.32 -2.65 -19.51
N PRO A 12 5.13 -3.52 -20.53
CA PRO A 12 3.94 -4.37 -20.63
C PRO A 12 3.75 -5.27 -19.40
N GLY A 13 4.84 -5.70 -18.77
CA GLY A 13 4.81 -6.51 -17.54
C GLY A 13 4.50 -5.74 -16.25
N ARG A 14 4.46 -4.40 -16.26
CA ARG A 14 4.26 -3.59 -15.05
C ARG A 14 2.91 -3.85 -14.40
N LEU A 15 1.85 -3.93 -15.21
CA LEU A 15 0.50 -4.15 -14.70
C LEU A 15 0.38 -5.53 -14.06
N LEU A 16 0.97 -6.55 -14.69
CA LEU A 16 1.00 -7.91 -14.19
C LEU A 16 1.78 -7.96 -12.86
N LEU A 17 2.97 -7.38 -12.84
CA LEU A 17 3.81 -7.33 -11.64
C LEU A 17 3.08 -6.65 -10.47
N LEU A 18 2.54 -5.45 -10.67
CA LEU A 18 1.78 -4.74 -9.64
C LEU A 18 0.52 -5.50 -9.21
N SER A 19 -0.15 -6.21 -10.12
CA SER A 19 -1.32 -7.01 -9.79
C SER A 19 -0.96 -8.23 -8.96
N SER A 20 0.11 -8.96 -9.32
CA SER A 20 0.62 -10.09 -8.55
C SER A 20 1.05 -9.67 -7.15
N LEU A 21 1.73 -8.52 -7.03
CA LEU A 21 2.09 -7.92 -5.75
C LEU A 21 0.87 -7.58 -4.89
N ARG A 22 -0.21 -7.05 -5.49
CA ARG A 22 -1.46 -6.80 -4.77
C ARG A 22 -2.15 -8.06 -4.29
N VAL A 23 -2.16 -9.11 -5.12
CA VAL A 23 -2.72 -10.41 -4.75
C VAL A 23 -1.93 -10.99 -3.57
N ALA A 24 -0.59 -11.03 -3.67
CA ALA A 24 0.27 -11.47 -2.58
C ALA A 24 0.05 -10.64 -1.30
N HIS A 25 -0.06 -9.31 -1.44
CA HIS A 25 -0.34 -8.43 -0.31
C HIS A 25 -1.68 -8.75 0.36
N LEU A 26 -2.73 -9.01 -0.42
CA LEU A 26 -4.03 -9.38 0.14
C LEU A 26 -3.97 -10.72 0.87
N VAL A 27 -3.24 -11.71 0.35
CA VAL A 27 -2.98 -12.99 1.04
C VAL A 27 -2.31 -12.74 2.39
N GLY A 28 -1.27 -11.90 2.42
CA GLY A 28 -0.61 -11.49 3.66
C GLY A 28 -1.56 -10.79 4.64
N VAL A 29 -2.37 -9.82 4.17
CA VAL A 29 -3.35 -9.09 5.01
C VAL A 29 -4.36 -10.05 5.64
N VAL A 30 -4.94 -10.95 4.85
CA VAL A 30 -5.97 -11.89 5.33
C VAL A 30 -5.36 -12.91 6.28
N GLY A 31 -4.19 -13.48 5.95
CA GLY A 31 -3.50 -14.45 6.79
C GLY A 31 -3.07 -13.84 8.14
N SER A 32 -2.45 -12.66 8.12
CA SER A 32 -2.10 -11.93 9.35
C SER A 32 -3.34 -11.51 10.15
N GLY A 33 -4.41 -11.10 9.47
CA GLY A 33 -5.69 -10.76 10.10
C GLY A 33 -6.36 -11.94 10.79
N ALA A 34 -6.27 -13.14 10.22
CA ALA A 34 -6.81 -14.36 10.83
C ALA A 34 -6.10 -14.68 12.16
N VAL A 35 -4.77 -14.60 12.19
CA VAL A 35 -3.98 -14.77 13.42
C VAL A 35 -4.34 -13.71 14.45
N LEU A 36 -4.42 -12.43 14.04
CA LEU A 36 -4.74 -11.30 14.92
C LEU A 36 -6.14 -11.37 15.54
N LEU A 37 -7.12 -11.90 14.82
CA LEU A 37 -8.52 -11.97 15.25
C LEU A 37 -8.86 -13.25 16.03
N GLY A 38 -7.86 -14.06 16.38
CA GLY A 38 -8.04 -15.19 17.29
C GLY A 38 -8.23 -16.55 16.61
N ALA A 39 -7.85 -16.70 15.33
CA ALA A 39 -7.60 -18.04 14.82
C ALA A 39 -6.40 -18.62 15.59
N GLN A 40 -6.62 -19.76 16.26
CA GLN A 40 -5.59 -20.64 16.83
C GLN A 40 -4.37 -20.69 15.90
N PRO A 41 -3.13 -20.80 16.43
CA PRO A 41 -1.91 -20.50 15.69
C PRO A 41 -1.94 -21.16 14.31
N LEU A 42 -2.15 -20.34 13.28
CA LEU A 42 -2.03 -20.81 11.91
C LEU A 42 -0.58 -21.26 11.73
N ALA A 43 -0.39 -22.46 11.18
CA ALA A 43 0.91 -22.88 10.72
C ALA A 43 1.48 -21.78 9.82
N GLU A 44 2.70 -21.34 10.13
CA GLU A 44 3.43 -20.31 9.37
C GLU A 44 2.84 -18.90 9.42
N ALA A 45 2.27 -18.49 10.57
CA ALA A 45 1.86 -17.11 10.84
C ALA A 45 2.91 -16.05 10.41
N GLU A 46 4.19 -16.35 10.62
CA GLU A 46 5.32 -15.50 10.23
C GLU A 46 5.43 -15.31 8.71
N VAL A 47 5.10 -16.33 7.92
CA VAL A 47 5.14 -16.27 6.45
C VAL A 47 4.09 -15.30 5.93
N TYR A 48 2.89 -15.27 6.51
CA TYR A 48 1.88 -14.28 6.13
C TYR A 48 2.32 -12.85 6.43
N ALA A 49 3.00 -12.62 7.56
CA ALA A 49 3.57 -11.31 7.90
C ALA A 49 4.69 -10.91 6.92
N LEU A 50 5.59 -11.84 6.57
CA LEU A 50 6.64 -11.61 5.58
C LEU A 50 6.07 -11.31 4.19
N VAL A 51 5.06 -12.06 3.75
CA VAL A 51 4.37 -11.83 2.48
C VAL A 51 3.69 -10.47 2.50
N LEU A 52 3.00 -10.10 3.59
CA LEU A 52 2.34 -8.80 3.76
C LEU A 52 3.33 -7.63 3.59
N VAL A 53 4.45 -7.67 4.34
CA VAL A 53 5.46 -6.62 4.35
C VAL A 53 6.23 -6.60 3.03
N GLY A 54 6.73 -7.74 2.57
CA GLY A 54 7.54 -7.86 1.35
C GLY A 54 6.79 -7.40 0.11
N SER A 55 5.53 -7.81 -0.04
CA SER A 55 4.69 -7.36 -1.16
C SER A 55 4.33 -5.88 -1.05
N GLY A 56 4.06 -5.39 0.17
CA GLY A 56 3.82 -3.97 0.44
C GLY A 56 5.01 -3.11 0.01
N MET A 57 6.21 -3.47 0.44
CA MET A 57 7.46 -2.78 0.07
C MET A 57 7.72 -2.83 -1.44
N GLY A 58 7.50 -3.98 -2.08
CA GLY A 58 7.63 -4.12 -3.52
C GLY A 58 6.71 -3.17 -4.30
N MET A 59 5.46 -2.98 -3.85
CA MET A 59 4.54 -2.02 -4.47
C MET A 59 5.03 -0.58 -4.34
N VAL A 60 5.50 -0.18 -3.15
CA VAL A 60 6.01 1.18 -2.91
C VAL A 60 7.26 1.46 -3.75
N LEU A 61 8.21 0.52 -3.78
CA LEU A 61 9.43 0.66 -4.56
C LEU A 61 9.13 0.80 -6.05
N LEU A 62 8.26 -0.06 -6.59
CA LEU A 62 7.87 0.02 -8.00
C LEU A 62 7.17 1.34 -8.33
N ASP A 63 6.27 1.83 -7.46
CA ASP A 63 5.60 3.10 -7.68
C ASP A 63 6.56 4.29 -7.58
N CYS A 64 7.54 4.27 -6.67
CA CYS A 64 8.59 5.28 -6.56
C CYS A 64 9.53 5.30 -7.77
N ILE A 65 9.95 4.12 -8.27
CA ILE A 65 10.81 4.00 -9.45
C ILE A 65 10.10 4.52 -10.71
N VAL A 66 8.80 4.19 -10.86
CA VAL A 66 8.03 4.60 -12.04
C VAL A 66 7.57 6.05 -11.96
N ASN A 67 7.35 6.57 -10.76
CA ASN A 67 6.87 7.92 -10.55
C ASN A 67 7.58 8.54 -9.34
N PRO A 68 8.68 9.29 -9.52
CA PRO A 68 9.43 9.86 -8.40
C PRO A 68 8.61 10.89 -7.59
N ASP A 69 7.56 11.47 -8.18
CA ASP A 69 6.59 12.33 -7.48
C ASP A 69 5.48 11.52 -6.76
N TYR A 70 5.60 10.19 -6.66
CA TYR A 70 4.58 9.32 -6.04
C TYR A 70 4.31 9.66 -4.58
N LEU A 71 5.37 9.94 -3.80
CA LEU A 71 5.26 10.34 -2.39
C LEU A 71 4.57 11.70 -2.22
N ARG A 72 4.46 12.51 -3.29
CA ARG A 72 3.80 13.83 -3.29
C ARG A 72 2.34 13.78 -3.76
N GLN A 73 1.87 12.61 -4.21
CA GLN A 73 0.48 12.38 -4.60
C GLN A 73 -0.32 11.83 -3.41
N VAL A 74 -1.64 11.97 -3.48
CA VAL A 74 -2.57 11.38 -2.50
C VAL A 74 -2.34 9.87 -2.31
N SER A 75 -1.92 9.15 -3.36
CA SER A 75 -1.52 7.74 -3.23
C SER A 75 -0.35 7.51 -2.27
N GLY A 76 0.67 8.37 -2.32
CA GLY A 76 1.82 8.31 -1.41
C GLY A 76 1.44 8.67 0.02
N LEU A 77 0.57 9.67 0.20
CA LEU A 77 0.00 10.00 1.51
C LEU A 77 -0.82 8.84 2.10
N GLY A 78 -1.52 8.08 1.27
CA GLY A 78 -2.23 6.87 1.71
C GLY A 78 -1.31 5.81 2.32
N ILE A 79 -0.09 5.65 1.79
CA ILE A 79 0.93 4.77 2.38
C ILE A 79 1.45 5.33 3.70
N MET A 80 1.74 6.64 3.75
CA MET A 80 2.16 7.29 5.00
C MET A 80 1.11 7.13 6.09
N LEU A 81 -0.17 7.28 5.76
CA LEU A 81 -1.28 7.08 6.70
C LEU A 81 -1.35 5.64 7.19
N LYS A 82 -1.20 4.65 6.29
CA LYS A 82 -1.15 3.22 6.68
C LYS A 82 0.02 2.91 7.62
N LEU A 83 1.19 3.48 7.35
CA LEU A 83 2.37 3.30 8.19
C LEU A 83 2.19 3.96 9.55
N LEU A 84 1.61 5.16 9.60
CA LEU A 84 1.29 5.85 10.85
C LEU A 84 0.29 5.05 11.69
N LEU A 85 -0.77 4.54 11.07
CA LEU A 85 -1.74 3.65 11.72
C LEU A 85 -1.04 2.41 12.30
N LEU A 86 -0.18 1.76 11.53
CA LEU A 86 0.59 0.61 12.00
C LEU A 86 1.51 0.96 13.18
N SER A 87 2.22 2.09 13.12
CA SER A 87 3.07 2.56 14.24
C SER A 87 2.25 2.81 15.51
N VAL A 88 1.04 3.36 15.40
CA VAL A 88 0.13 3.54 16.53
C VAL A 88 -0.26 2.19 17.15
N SER A 89 -0.52 1.16 16.35
CA SER A 89 -0.84 -0.17 16.88
C SER A 89 0.30 -0.84 17.64
N ILE A 90 1.56 -0.56 17.26
CA ILE A 90 2.74 -1.08 17.97
C ILE A 90 2.90 -0.38 19.32
N LEU A 91 2.65 0.93 19.37
CA LEU A 91 2.79 1.72 20.61
C LEU A 91 1.63 1.50 21.58
N LEU A 92 0.42 1.24 21.08
CA LEU A 92 -0.78 1.03 21.88
C LEU A 92 -1.36 -0.36 21.61
N ALA A 93 -0.94 -1.34 22.40
CA ALA A 93 -1.34 -2.75 22.27
C ALA A 93 -2.86 -2.99 22.26
N GLY A 94 -3.66 -2.10 22.87
CA GLY A 94 -5.13 -2.17 22.85
C GLY A 94 -5.79 -1.78 21.53
N LEU A 95 -5.05 -1.22 20.57
CA LEU A 95 -5.59 -0.69 19.32
C LEU A 95 -5.33 -1.58 18.10
N VAL A 96 -4.69 -2.74 18.25
CA VAL A 96 -4.29 -3.59 17.13
C VAL A 96 -5.49 -3.99 16.26
N VAL A 97 -6.60 -4.42 16.86
CA VAL A 97 -7.81 -4.84 16.14
C VAL A 97 -8.51 -3.65 15.44
N PRO A 98 -8.81 -2.52 16.13
CA PRO A 98 -9.36 -1.33 15.46
C PRO A 98 -8.47 -0.80 14.33
N VAL A 99 -7.16 -0.75 14.55
CA VAL A 99 -6.19 -0.28 13.56
C VAL A 99 -6.17 -1.20 12.34
N PHE A 100 -6.19 -2.53 12.54
CA PHE A 100 -6.28 -3.49 11.45
C PHE A 100 -7.48 -3.21 10.55
N TRP A 101 -8.67 -3.03 11.14
CA TRP A 101 -9.88 -2.69 10.39
C TRP A 101 -9.79 -1.34 9.69
N ALA A 102 -9.24 -0.32 10.36
CA ALA A 102 -9.03 1.00 9.76
C ALA A 102 -8.10 0.94 8.54
N VAL A 103 -6.99 0.19 8.63
CA VAL A 103 -6.06 -0.03 7.53
C VAL A 103 -6.72 -0.81 6.40
N LEU A 104 -7.47 -1.87 6.70
CA LEU A 104 -8.16 -2.71 5.71
C LEU A 104 -9.21 -1.91 4.94
N VAL A 105 -10.14 -1.26 5.66
CA VAL A 105 -11.21 -0.44 5.08
C VAL A 105 -10.63 0.73 4.29
N GLY A 106 -9.66 1.45 4.88
CA GLY A 106 -8.95 2.54 4.21
C GLY A 106 -8.25 2.08 2.93
N SER A 107 -7.66 0.87 2.93
CA SER A 107 -7.04 0.27 1.74
C SER A 107 -8.03 0.04 0.61
N VAL A 108 -9.21 -0.51 0.92
CA VAL A 108 -10.27 -0.78 -0.08
C VAL A 108 -10.84 0.53 -0.62
N LEU A 109 -11.14 1.50 0.26
CA LEU A 109 -11.63 2.82 -0.13
C LEU A 109 -10.64 3.54 -1.05
N LEU A 110 -9.35 3.54 -0.71
CA LEU A 110 -8.30 4.14 -1.55
C LEU A 110 -8.11 3.41 -2.88
N SER A 111 -8.34 2.09 -2.91
CA SER A 111 -8.22 1.28 -4.12
C SER A 111 -9.38 1.52 -5.10
N HIS A 112 -10.58 1.76 -4.58
CA HIS A 112 -11.76 2.14 -5.36
C HIS A 112 -11.92 3.66 -5.53
N ALA A 113 -11.06 4.47 -4.89
CA ALA A 113 -11.12 5.92 -5.01
C ALA A 113 -10.93 6.35 -6.48
N PRO A 114 -11.69 7.35 -6.94
CA PRO A 114 -11.60 7.85 -8.30
C PRO A 114 -10.17 8.25 -8.69
N ARG A 115 -9.77 7.95 -9.94
CA ARG A 115 -8.41 8.22 -10.45
C ARG A 115 -7.98 9.68 -10.32
N TRP A 116 -8.92 10.62 -10.32
CA TRP A 116 -8.67 12.06 -10.15
C TRP A 116 -8.22 12.43 -8.73
N LEU A 117 -8.69 11.70 -7.71
CA LEU A 117 -8.28 11.90 -6.32
C LEU A 117 -6.87 11.35 -6.09
N ARG A 118 -6.60 10.17 -6.64
CA ARG A 118 -5.37 9.40 -6.39
C ARG A 118 -4.10 10.05 -6.96
N HIS A 119 -4.22 10.73 -8.10
CA HIS A 119 -3.10 11.41 -8.77
C HIS A 119 -3.06 12.92 -8.52
N ARG A 120 -3.93 13.45 -7.64
CA ARG A 120 -3.86 14.86 -7.29
C ARG A 120 -2.55 15.13 -6.55
N GLN A 121 -1.78 16.08 -7.06
CA GLN A 121 -0.56 16.54 -6.39
C GLN A 121 -0.97 17.37 -5.18
N VAL A 122 -0.52 16.98 -3.99
CA VAL A 122 -0.85 17.68 -2.74
C VAL A 122 0.28 18.63 -2.34
N LEU A 123 1.52 18.31 -2.70
CA LEU A 123 2.67 19.20 -2.50
C LEU A 123 3.03 19.96 -3.80
N PRO A 124 3.18 21.30 -3.74
CA PRO A 124 3.74 22.06 -4.85
C PRO A 124 5.21 21.66 -5.08
N ARG A 125 5.59 21.49 -6.34
CA ARG A 125 6.99 21.31 -6.74
C ARG A 125 7.75 22.60 -6.42
N ARG A 126 8.57 22.61 -5.35
CA ARG A 126 9.55 23.70 -5.16
C ARG A 126 10.46 23.69 -6.40
N ARG A 127 10.41 24.80 -7.14
CA ARG A 127 11.27 25.09 -8.30
C ARG A 127 12.71 25.24 -7.85
#